data_AF-A0A839RIB0-F1
#
_entry.id   AF-A0A839RIB0-F1
#
_cell.length_a   1.000
_cell.length_b   1.000
_cell.length_c   1.000
_cell.angle_alpha   90.00
_cell.angle_beta   90.00
_cell.angle_gamma   90.00
#
_symmetry.space_group_name_H-M   'P 1'
#
loop_
_entity.id
_entity.type
_entity.pdbx_description
1 polymer ?
#
loop_
_entity_poly.entity_id
_entity_poly.type
_entity_poly.pdbx_seq_one_letter_code
_entity_poly.pdbx_strand_id
1 'polypeptide(L)'
;MKRTTIRRPAVRPAIAIAAAGALAVAAPIAAQAKPFDTPPNPVFCSGGIAAPHSYVQADDNNLPPELIAYVINERGGPGAMVSWLNLSQLETGNLLFGTEDLEPTELDEDFVRPITLVETGAGTVVSAMYGLYENARGELCLLLPGVTTDQVPSAPAAQTAP
;
A
#
# COMPACT_ATOMS: atom_id res chain seq x y z
N MET A 1 7.09 -60.68 -11.91
CA MET A 1 7.39 -59.47 -12.70
C MET A 1 6.61 -58.30 -12.12
N LYS A 2 7.29 -57.35 -11.46
CA LYS A 2 6.70 -56.21 -10.75
C LYS A 2 6.53 -55.04 -11.71
N ARG A 3 5.31 -54.52 -11.86
CA ARG A 3 5.02 -53.28 -12.59
C ARG A 3 5.35 -52.08 -11.69
N THR A 4 6.40 -51.34 -12.02
CA THR A 4 6.76 -50.09 -11.35
C THR A 4 5.92 -48.97 -11.95
N THR A 5 4.96 -48.44 -11.20
CA THR A 5 4.17 -47.26 -11.62
C THR A 5 4.82 -46.01 -11.05
N ILE A 6 5.41 -45.19 -11.94
CA ILE A 6 5.91 -43.85 -11.63
C ILE A 6 4.68 -42.95 -11.42
N ARG A 7 4.49 -42.43 -10.20
CA ARG A 7 3.53 -41.34 -9.94
C ARG A 7 4.30 -40.05 -9.67
N ARG A 8 4.12 -39.10 -10.59
CA ARG A 8 4.74 -37.77 -10.65
C ARG A 8 4.34 -36.92 -9.42
N PRO A 9 5.21 -36.01 -8.97
CA PRO A 9 4.91 -35.11 -7.86
C PRO A 9 3.70 -34.22 -8.20
N ALA A 10 2.82 -34.04 -7.21
CA ALA A 10 1.65 -33.18 -7.30
C ALA A 10 2.10 -31.74 -7.53
N VAL A 11 1.76 -31.20 -8.70
CA VAL A 11 1.97 -29.79 -9.05
C VAL A 11 0.98 -28.98 -8.20
N ARG A 12 1.51 -28.19 -7.25
CA ARG A 12 0.75 -27.15 -6.56
C ARG A 12 0.24 -26.16 -7.62
N PRO A 13 -1.06 -25.85 -7.67
CA PRO A 13 -1.53 -24.79 -8.55
C PRO A 13 -1.04 -23.46 -7.97
N ALA A 14 -0.02 -22.88 -8.60
CA ALA A 14 0.28 -21.47 -8.45
C ALA A 14 -0.89 -20.71 -9.09
N ILE A 15 -1.73 -20.10 -8.26
CA ILE A 15 -2.70 -19.12 -8.73
C ILE A 15 -1.86 -17.92 -9.18
N ALA A 16 -1.64 -17.84 -10.49
CA ALA A 16 -1.07 -16.66 -11.12
C ALA A 16 -2.14 -15.57 -11.07
N ILE A 17 -2.05 -14.68 -10.08
CA ILE A 17 -2.84 -13.46 -10.05
C ILE A 17 -2.26 -12.58 -11.15
N ALA A 18 -3.01 -12.41 -12.23
CA ALA A 18 -2.67 -11.51 -13.32
C ALA A 18 -2.68 -10.06 -12.79
N ALA A 19 -1.51 -9.56 -12.40
CA ALA A 19 -1.26 -8.19 -11.96
C ALA A 19 -1.30 -7.18 -13.13
N ALA A 20 -2.32 -7.26 -13.98
CA ALA A 20 -2.43 -6.44 -15.20
C ALA A 20 -3.44 -5.28 -15.09
N GLY A 21 -4.04 -5.05 -13.91
CA GLY A 21 -5.08 -4.02 -13.72
C GLY A 21 -4.78 -2.93 -12.69
N ALA A 22 -3.66 -3.01 -11.95
CA ALA A 22 -3.46 -2.19 -10.75
C ALA A 22 -3.05 -0.73 -11.01
N LEU A 23 -2.82 -0.31 -12.27
CA LEU A 23 -2.30 1.02 -12.59
C LEU A 23 -3.36 2.03 -13.06
N ALA A 24 -4.66 1.73 -12.92
CA ALA A 24 -5.73 2.69 -13.22
C ALA A 24 -6.10 3.61 -12.02
N VAL A 25 -5.24 3.72 -11.00
CA VAL A 25 -5.46 4.57 -9.82
C VAL A 25 -4.74 5.90 -10.03
N ALA A 26 -5.26 6.73 -10.93
CA ALA A 26 -4.59 7.97 -11.33
C ALA A 26 -5.55 9.02 -11.91
N ALA A 27 -6.45 9.58 -11.08
CA ALA A 27 -7.03 10.95 -11.17
C ALA A 27 -8.36 11.08 -10.38
N PRO A 28 -8.73 12.28 -9.89
CA PRO A 28 -8.06 13.19 -8.97
C PRO A 28 -8.59 12.96 -7.54
N ILE A 29 -7.84 12.27 -6.68
CA ILE A 29 -8.34 11.84 -5.36
C ILE A 29 -8.16 12.95 -4.31
N ALA A 30 -8.94 14.02 -4.43
CA ALA A 30 -8.90 15.13 -3.46
C ALA A 30 -10.09 15.13 -2.46
N ALA A 31 -11.10 14.27 -2.65
CA ALA A 31 -12.34 14.36 -1.87
C ALA A 31 -12.47 13.35 -0.71
N GLN A 32 -11.67 12.29 -0.67
CA GLN A 32 -11.83 11.18 0.30
C GLN A 32 -10.51 10.67 0.90
N ALA A 33 -9.37 11.29 0.58
CA ALA A 33 -8.08 10.92 1.14
C ALA A 33 -8.09 11.04 2.68
N LYS A 34 -7.76 9.97 3.40
CA LYS A 34 -7.60 10.03 4.84
C LYS A 34 -6.20 10.56 5.17
N PRO A 35 -6.05 11.72 5.85
CA PRO A 35 -4.75 12.14 6.35
C PRO A 35 -4.25 11.15 7.39
N PHE A 36 -2.92 11.02 7.53
CA PHE A 36 -2.35 10.25 8.63
C PHE A 36 -2.84 10.77 9.98
N ASP A 37 -3.24 9.86 10.88
CA ASP A 37 -3.75 10.20 12.22
C ASP A 37 -2.71 11.00 13.02
N THR A 38 -1.44 10.67 12.85
CA THR A 38 -0.30 11.48 13.28
C THR A 38 0.67 11.60 12.10
N PRO A 39 0.84 12.78 11.50
CA PRO A 39 1.70 12.93 10.33
C PRO A 39 3.18 12.71 10.71
N PRO A 40 4.02 12.21 9.78
CA PRO A 40 5.46 12.16 9.97
C PRO A 40 6.03 13.54 10.26
N ASN A 41 7.04 13.60 11.13
CA ASN A 41 7.72 14.85 11.46
C ASN A 41 9.03 14.96 10.65
N PRO A 42 9.09 15.82 9.61
CA PRO A 42 10.30 15.99 8.83
C PRO A 42 11.33 16.80 9.62
N VAL A 43 12.56 16.28 9.68
CA VAL A 43 13.72 16.97 10.25
C VAL A 43 14.85 17.07 9.22
N PHE A 44 15.78 17.99 9.44
CA PHE A 44 16.90 18.32 8.53
C PHE A 44 16.53 18.95 7.18
N CYS A 45 15.26 19.29 6.94
CA CYS A 45 14.81 20.05 5.78
C CYS A 45 13.90 21.21 6.20
N SER A 46 14.02 22.37 5.54
CA SER A 46 13.31 23.60 5.94
C SER A 46 11.93 23.71 5.28
N GLY A 47 11.76 23.11 4.11
CA GLY A 47 10.51 23.05 3.37
C GLY A 47 9.49 22.06 3.94
N GLY A 48 9.92 21.15 4.82
CA GLY A 48 9.08 20.06 5.31
C GLY A 48 8.66 19.12 4.20
N ILE A 49 7.49 18.49 4.37
CA ILE A 49 6.82 17.67 3.36
C ILE A 49 5.33 18.01 3.31
N ALA A 50 4.69 17.81 2.18
CA ALA A 50 3.23 17.77 2.10
C ALA A 50 2.66 16.64 2.96
N ALA A 51 1.42 16.84 3.42
CA ALA A 51 0.75 15.88 4.28
C ALA A 51 0.60 14.51 3.59
N PRO A 52 1.08 13.42 4.22
CA PRO A 52 0.83 12.08 3.72
C PRO A 52 -0.62 11.64 3.94
N HIS A 53 -1.12 10.80 3.05
CA HIS A 53 -2.47 10.26 3.08
C HIS A 53 -2.47 8.75 2.85
N SER A 54 -3.47 8.08 3.41
CA SER A 54 -3.85 6.71 3.08
C SER A 54 -5.17 6.70 2.30
N TYR A 55 -5.34 5.69 1.45
CA TYR A 55 -6.58 5.41 0.73
C TYR A 55 -6.89 3.93 0.84
N VAL A 56 -8.13 3.62 1.22
CA VAL A 56 -8.72 2.29 1.05
C VAL A 56 -9.80 2.33 -0.02
N GLN A 57 -10.31 1.17 -0.44
CA GLN A 57 -11.42 1.11 -1.40
C GLN A 57 -12.66 1.95 -0.97
N ALA A 58 -12.93 2.04 0.34
CA ALA A 58 -14.04 2.86 0.83
C ALA A 58 -13.86 4.37 0.54
N ASP A 59 -12.60 4.82 0.37
CA ASP A 59 -12.25 6.19 0.05
C ASP A 59 -12.14 6.41 -1.47
N ASP A 60 -11.71 5.38 -2.20
CA ASP A 60 -11.63 5.36 -3.65
C ASP A 60 -12.11 4.01 -4.20
N ASN A 61 -13.30 3.99 -4.81
CA ASN A 61 -13.89 2.78 -5.38
C ASN A 61 -13.06 2.17 -6.53
N ASN A 62 -12.04 2.87 -7.03
CA ASN A 62 -11.11 2.33 -8.01
C ASN A 62 -9.97 1.52 -7.37
N LEU A 63 -9.76 1.62 -6.05
CA LEU A 63 -8.82 0.77 -5.35
C LEU A 63 -9.45 -0.62 -5.14
N PRO A 64 -8.73 -1.71 -5.47
CA PRO A 64 -9.19 -3.05 -5.13
C PRO A 64 -9.38 -3.20 -3.61
N PRO A 65 -10.30 -4.07 -3.16
CA PRO A 65 -10.43 -4.38 -1.75
C PRO A 65 -9.14 -5.04 -1.23
N GLU A 66 -8.91 -5.04 0.08
CA GLU A 66 -7.72 -5.65 0.73
C GLU A 66 -6.38 -4.94 0.47
N LEU A 67 -6.41 -3.80 -0.24
CA LEU A 67 -5.25 -2.96 -0.53
C LEU A 67 -5.35 -1.61 0.19
N ILE A 68 -4.18 -1.00 0.45
CA ILE A 68 -4.05 0.39 0.89
C ILE A 68 -3.04 1.09 -0.03
N ALA A 69 -3.38 2.28 -0.52
CA ALA A 69 -2.42 3.17 -1.15
C ALA A 69 -1.94 4.23 -0.15
N TYR A 70 -0.63 4.46 -0.10
CA TYR A 70 -0.05 5.59 0.65
C TYR A 70 0.57 6.58 -0.31
N VAL A 71 0.36 7.87 -0.05
CA VAL A 71 0.80 8.95 -0.94
C VAL A 71 1.35 10.10 -0.13
N ILE A 72 2.46 10.69 -0.58
CA ILE A 72 2.87 12.03 -0.17
C ILE A 72 2.42 13.00 -1.26
N ASN A 73 1.54 13.95 -0.90
CA ASN A 73 0.80 14.77 -1.85
C ASN A 73 1.62 15.95 -2.42
N GLU A 74 2.84 15.68 -2.87
CA GLU A 74 3.73 16.62 -3.55
C GLU A 74 4.59 15.91 -4.60
N ARG A 75 5.26 16.72 -5.44
CA ARG A 75 6.25 16.24 -6.40
C ARG A 75 7.60 16.03 -5.72
N GLY A 76 7.71 15.01 -4.88
CA GLY A 76 8.95 14.61 -4.22
C GLY A 76 9.64 13.42 -4.87
N GLY A 77 10.79 13.04 -4.31
CA GLY A 77 11.61 11.90 -4.71
C GLY A 77 11.31 10.61 -3.93
N PRO A 78 12.11 9.55 -4.15
CA PRO A 78 11.96 8.27 -3.47
C PRO A 78 12.47 8.32 -2.02
N GLY A 79 12.24 7.22 -1.29
CA GLY A 79 12.98 6.86 -0.07
C GLY A 79 12.19 6.96 1.25
N ALA A 80 11.02 7.62 1.23
CA ALA A 80 10.05 7.38 2.29
C ALA A 80 9.59 5.92 2.21
N MET A 81 9.45 5.27 3.36
CA MET A 81 9.00 3.89 3.48
C MET A 81 7.77 3.84 4.38
N VAL A 82 6.88 2.90 4.12
CA VAL A 82 5.78 2.55 5.01
C VAL A 82 6.00 1.16 5.58
N SER A 83 5.83 1.01 6.88
CA SER A 83 5.65 -0.29 7.53
C SER A 83 4.18 -0.45 7.91
N TRP A 84 3.65 -1.66 7.83
CA TRP A 84 2.26 -1.93 8.13
C TRP A 84 2.07 -3.26 8.85
N LEU A 85 1.01 -3.36 9.64
CA LEU A 85 0.59 -4.55 10.38
C LEU A 85 -0.92 -4.66 10.37
N ASN A 86 -1.46 -5.80 9.93
CA ASN A 86 -2.88 -6.11 10.02
C ASN A 86 -3.20 -6.73 11.39
N LEU A 87 -3.91 -5.99 12.23
CA LEU A 87 -4.27 -6.38 13.58
C LEU A 87 -5.38 -7.43 13.63
N SER A 88 -6.26 -7.48 12.62
CA SER A 88 -7.36 -8.46 12.57
C SER A 88 -6.86 -9.90 12.41
N GLN A 89 -5.60 -10.07 12.01
CA GLN A 89 -4.98 -11.38 11.81
C GLN A 89 -4.18 -11.86 13.03
N LEU A 90 -4.12 -11.05 14.10
CA LEU A 90 -3.55 -11.46 15.38
C LEU A 90 -4.35 -12.59 16.02
N GLU A 91 -5.68 -12.53 15.95
CA GLU A 91 -6.58 -13.52 16.56
C GLU A 91 -6.50 -14.89 15.88
N THR A 92 -6.17 -14.91 14.58
CA THR A 92 -6.00 -16.12 13.78
C THR A 92 -4.59 -16.70 13.84
N GLY A 93 -3.64 -15.97 14.46
CA GLY A 93 -2.22 -16.35 14.55
C GLY A 93 -1.45 -16.20 13.23
N ASN A 94 -2.07 -15.66 12.18
CA ASN A 94 -1.47 -15.46 10.87
C ASN A 94 -1.08 -13.99 10.70
N LEU A 95 -0.05 -13.53 11.42
CA LEU A 95 0.43 -12.15 11.31
C LEU A 95 0.72 -11.76 9.85
N LEU A 96 -0.03 -10.78 9.31
CA LEU A 96 0.28 -10.12 8.05
C LEU A 96 0.89 -8.76 8.35
N PHE A 97 2.13 -8.57 7.90
CA PHE A 97 2.88 -7.32 8.03
C PHE A 97 3.88 -7.21 6.88
N GLY A 98 4.35 -6.00 6.64
CA GLY A 98 5.32 -5.75 5.59
C GLY A 98 5.86 -4.34 5.65
N THR A 99 6.77 -4.07 4.72
CA THR A 99 7.38 -2.76 4.49
C THR A 99 7.45 -2.53 3.00
N GLU A 100 7.15 -1.31 2.55
CA GLU A 100 7.22 -0.94 1.14
C GLU A 100 7.73 0.49 1.00
N ASP A 101 8.57 0.73 0.00
CA ASP A 101 9.07 2.06 -0.31
C ASP A 101 8.03 2.84 -1.14
N LEU A 102 7.97 4.15 -0.94
CA LEU A 102 7.21 5.06 -1.80
C LEU A 102 8.08 5.45 -2.98
N GLU A 103 7.56 5.19 -4.17
CA GLU A 103 8.23 5.49 -5.43
C GLU A 103 7.54 6.64 -6.16
N PRO A 104 8.30 7.58 -6.75
CA PRO A 104 7.72 8.59 -7.65
C PRO A 104 6.97 7.91 -8.79
N THR A 105 5.65 8.05 -8.78
CA THR A 105 4.74 7.43 -9.73
C THR A 105 4.09 8.53 -10.58
N GLU A 106 4.17 8.38 -11.90
CA GLU A 106 3.50 9.26 -12.86
C GLU A 106 2.01 8.87 -12.94
N LEU A 107 1.12 9.77 -12.55
CA LEU A 107 -0.33 9.58 -12.66
C LEU A 107 -0.88 10.26 -13.93
N ASP A 108 -0.34 11.42 -14.28
CA ASP A 108 -0.56 12.15 -15.54
C ASP A 108 0.70 12.99 -15.88
N GLU A 109 0.69 13.70 -17.02
CA GLU A 109 1.83 14.48 -17.52
C GLU A 109 2.36 15.56 -16.55
N ASP A 110 1.53 16.02 -15.60
CA ASP A 110 1.86 17.05 -14.62
C ASP A 110 1.85 16.55 -13.16
N PHE A 111 1.50 15.29 -12.92
CA PHE A 111 1.19 14.75 -11.60
C PHE A 111 2.04 13.54 -11.26
N VAL A 112 3.29 13.81 -10.85
CA VAL A 112 4.21 12.82 -10.29
C VAL A 112 4.17 12.92 -8.77
N ARG A 113 3.84 11.82 -8.10
CA ARG A 113 3.78 11.77 -6.63
C ARG A 113 4.45 10.50 -6.10
N PRO A 114 5.10 10.55 -4.93
CA PRO A 114 5.54 9.35 -4.22
C PRO A 114 4.34 8.55 -3.74
N ILE A 115 4.20 7.34 -4.26
CA ILE A 115 3.08 6.44 -4.00
C ILE A 115 3.61 5.04 -3.73
N THR A 116 2.91 4.31 -2.88
CA THR A 116 3.03 2.86 -2.81
C THR A 116 1.68 2.21 -2.60
N LEU A 117 1.54 0.97 -3.07
CA LEU A 117 0.32 0.17 -2.99
C LEU A 117 0.65 -1.16 -2.32
N VAL A 118 0.00 -1.44 -1.19
CA VAL A 118 0.28 -2.64 -0.40
C VAL A 118 -0.95 -3.53 -0.27
N GLU A 119 -0.74 -4.84 -0.40
CA GLU A 119 -1.74 -5.86 -0.11
C GLU A 119 -1.67 -6.22 1.37
N THR A 120 -2.64 -5.72 2.14
CA THR A 120 -2.64 -5.83 3.61
C THR A 120 -3.64 -6.86 4.13
N GLY A 121 -4.55 -7.31 3.26
CA GLY A 121 -5.72 -8.09 3.64
C GLY A 121 -6.81 -7.21 4.24
N ALA A 122 -8.01 -7.78 4.38
CA ALA A 122 -9.11 -7.08 5.06
C ALA A 122 -8.85 -6.92 6.57
N GLY A 123 -9.44 -5.90 7.16
CA GLY A 123 -9.41 -5.67 8.61
C GLY A 123 -8.79 -4.34 9.02
N THR A 124 -8.46 -4.25 10.31
CA THR A 124 -7.83 -3.05 10.88
C THR A 124 -6.32 -3.13 10.68
N VAL A 125 -5.77 -2.16 9.96
CA VAL A 125 -4.34 -2.08 9.64
C VAL A 125 -3.75 -0.86 10.31
N VAL A 126 -2.62 -1.03 10.99
CA VAL A 126 -1.82 0.07 11.53
C VAL A 126 -0.57 0.22 10.70
N SER A 127 -0.27 1.46 10.30
CA SER A 127 0.84 1.77 9.42
C SER A 127 1.66 2.94 9.93
N ALA A 128 2.96 2.92 9.63
CA ALA A 128 3.91 3.95 9.99
C ALA A 128 4.75 4.37 8.78
N MET A 129 4.80 5.68 8.49
CA MET A 129 5.61 6.24 7.41
C MET A 129 6.84 6.95 7.98
N TYR A 130 8.03 6.59 7.49
CA TYR A 130 9.32 7.11 7.95
C TYR A 130 10.40 6.93 6.90
N GLY A 131 11.63 7.35 7.19
CA GLY A 131 12.80 7.13 6.32
C GLY A 131 13.41 8.42 5.78
N LEU A 132 14.28 8.30 4.79
CA LEU A 132 14.92 9.43 4.14
C LEU A 132 14.15 9.80 2.88
N TYR A 133 13.70 11.04 2.76
CA TYR A 133 12.80 11.45 1.68
C TYR A 133 13.26 12.77 1.08
N GLU A 134 13.32 12.85 -0.25
CA GLU A 134 13.56 14.10 -0.95
C GLU A 134 12.24 14.84 -1.19
N ASN A 135 12.09 16.04 -0.60
CA ASN A 135 10.86 16.81 -0.74
C ASN A 135 10.74 17.53 -2.09
N ALA A 136 9.61 18.20 -2.33
CA ALA A 136 9.39 18.96 -3.56
C ALA A 136 10.35 20.14 -3.82
N ARG A 137 11.21 20.49 -2.85
CA ARG A 137 12.27 21.50 -3.00
C ARG A 137 13.64 20.88 -3.27
N GLY A 138 13.74 19.56 -3.40
CA GLY A 138 15.01 18.83 -3.54
C GLY A 138 15.82 18.77 -2.25
N GLU A 139 15.21 19.03 -1.08
CA GLU A 139 15.88 18.88 0.21
C GLU A 139 15.71 17.44 0.72
N LEU A 140 16.79 16.86 1.25
CA LEU A 140 16.72 15.56 1.92
C LEU A 140 16.20 15.74 3.36
N CYS A 141 15.00 15.22 3.63
CA CYS A 141 14.38 15.15 4.93
C CYS A 141 14.63 13.78 5.58
N LEU A 142 14.87 13.75 6.90
CA LEU A 142 14.64 12.54 7.70
C LEU A 142 13.23 12.61 8.26
N LEU A 143 12.40 11.63 7.92
CA LEU A 143 11.04 11.52 8.41
C LEU A 143 11.04 10.70 9.71
N LEU A 144 10.76 11.36 10.83
CA LEU A 144 10.39 10.64 12.05
C LEU A 144 9.01 10.02 11.87
N PRO A 145 8.77 8.80 12.40
CA PRO A 145 7.55 8.05 12.09
C PRO A 145 6.27 8.83 12.37
N GLY A 146 5.42 8.93 11.34
CA GLY A 146 4.00 9.22 11.48
C GLY A 146 3.21 7.93 11.40
N VAL A 147 2.01 7.90 12.00
CA VAL A 147 1.17 6.70 12.07
C VAL A 147 -0.26 6.95 11.60
N THR A 148 -0.88 5.92 11.05
CA THR A 148 -2.29 5.90 10.68
C THR A 148 -2.90 4.52 10.94
N THR A 149 -4.20 4.47 11.21
CA THR A 149 -4.99 3.25 11.31
C THR A 149 -6.10 3.24 10.26
N ASP A 150 -6.13 2.25 9.39
CA ASP A 150 -7.09 2.15 8.30
C ASP A 150 -7.97 0.91 8.45
N GLN A 151 -9.24 1.04 8.05
CA GLN A 151 -10.18 -0.07 8.00
C GLN A 151 -10.31 -0.56 6.56
N VAL A 152 -9.66 -1.69 6.26
CA VAL A 152 -9.59 -2.24 4.91
C VAL A 152 -10.78 -3.16 4.65
N PRO A 153 -11.58 -2.92 3.59
CA PRO A 153 -12.73 -3.76 3.28
C PRO A 153 -12.30 -5.11 2.72
N SER A 154 -13.10 -6.13 2.99
CA SER A 154 -12.95 -7.47 2.42
C SER A 154 -13.36 -7.52 0.96
N ALA A 155 -12.75 -8.43 0.19
CA ALA A 155 -13.23 -8.71 -1.15
C ALA A 155 -14.70 -9.21 -1.12
N PRO A 156 -15.54 -8.81 -2.09
CA PRO A 156 -16.88 -9.37 -2.23
C PRO A 156 -16.81 -10.90 -2.35
N ALA A 157 -17.68 -11.62 -1.64
CA ALA A 157 -17.76 -13.06 -1.77
C ALA A 157 -18.01 -13.44 -3.23
N ALA A 158 -17.20 -14.37 -3.77
CA ALA A 158 -17.40 -14.87 -5.12
C ALA A 158 -18.79 -15.50 -5.21
N GLN A 159 -19.70 -14.86 -5.96
CA GLN A 159 -21.02 -15.42 -6.21
C GLN A 159 -20.84 -16.69 -7.03
N THR A 160 -21.03 -17.84 -6.39
CA THR A 160 -21.09 -19.11 -7.11
C THR A 160 -22.43 -19.12 -7.84
N ALA A 161 -22.40 -19.06 -9.17
CA ALA A 161 -23.60 -19.20 -9.98
C ALA A 161 -24.27 -20.55 -9.69
N PRO A 162 -25.62 -20.61 -9.62
CA PRO A 162 -26.36 -21.84 -9.33
C PRO A 162 -26.20 -22.90 -10.42
#